data_AF-A0AAU7NJ51-F1
#
_entry.id   AF-A0AAU7NJ51-F1
#
_cell.length_a   1.000
_cell.length_b   1.000
_cell.length_c   1.000
_cell.angle_alpha   90.00
_cell.angle_beta   90.00
_cell.angle_gamma   90.00
#
_symmetry.space_group_name_H-M   'P 1'
#
loop_
_entity.id
_entity.type
_entity.pdbx_description
1 polymer ?
#
loop_
_entity_poly.entity_id
_entity_poly.type
_entity_poly.pdbx_seq_one_letter_code
_entity_poly.pdbx_strand_id
1 'polypeptide(L)'
;MTLELAVVSAKYDGERAPNRLRKTAKAMLNVVYDHLIRRFVDGISSSGKALETLDELKAYRDILVTKVANEFTEAEKFGDVGEYRRQRAERMMQNAHNLLGRFCAL
;
A
#
# COMPACT_ATOMS: atom_id res chain seq x y z
N MET A 1 -7.94 -8.43 0.60
CA MET A 1 -9.07 -9.32 0.93
C MET A 1 -10.03 -9.54 -0.24
N THR A 2 -10.84 -8.55 -0.68
CA THR A 2 -11.83 -8.76 -1.77
C THR A 2 -11.23 -9.23 -3.09
N LEU A 3 -10.09 -8.66 -3.52
CA LEU A 3 -9.41 -9.04 -4.76
C LEU A 3 -8.76 -10.45 -4.67
N GLU A 4 -8.21 -10.80 -3.52
CA GLU A 4 -7.65 -12.14 -3.27
C GLU A 4 -8.76 -13.20 -3.26
N LEU A 5 -9.91 -12.90 -2.64
CA LEU A 5 -11.09 -13.75 -2.68
C LEU A 5 -11.63 -13.93 -4.10
N ALA A 6 -11.56 -12.89 -4.95
CA ALA A 6 -11.93 -13.01 -6.36
C ALA A 6 -11.05 -14.01 -7.11
N VAL A 7 -9.74 -14.07 -6.81
CA VAL A 7 -8.82 -15.05 -7.39
C VAL A 7 -9.15 -16.46 -6.92
N VAL A 8 -9.38 -16.63 -5.62
CA VAL A 8 -9.69 -17.95 -5.02
C VAL A 8 -11.05 -18.47 -5.51
N SER A 9 -12.08 -17.62 -5.54
CA SER A 9 -13.44 -17.99 -5.97
C SER A 9 -13.51 -18.38 -7.45
N ALA A 10 -12.69 -17.77 -8.30
CA ALA A 10 -12.68 -18.07 -9.74
C ALA A 10 -12.52 -19.56 -10.06
N LYS A 11 -11.75 -20.29 -9.24
CA LYS A 11 -11.60 -21.75 -9.37
C LYS A 11 -12.92 -22.49 -9.21
N TYR A 12 -13.73 -22.10 -8.23
CA TYR A 12 -15.02 -22.73 -7.94
C TYR A 12 -16.08 -22.39 -8.98
N ASP A 13 -15.98 -21.20 -9.59
CA ASP A 13 -16.90 -20.72 -10.61
C ASP A 13 -16.53 -21.16 -12.05
N GLY A 14 -15.44 -21.92 -12.22
CA GLY A 14 -14.93 -22.29 -13.54
C GLY A 14 -14.45 -21.10 -14.38
N GLU A 15 -14.20 -19.94 -13.75
CA GLU A 15 -13.75 -18.72 -14.42
C GLU A 15 -12.23 -18.59 -14.36
N ARG A 16 -11.61 -18.04 -15.42
CA ARG A 16 -10.19 -17.67 -15.37
C ARG A 16 -9.97 -16.60 -14.31
N ALA A 17 -9.08 -16.86 -13.34
CA ALA A 17 -8.79 -15.93 -12.25
C ALA A 17 -8.45 -14.50 -12.70
N PRO A 18 -7.64 -14.25 -13.76
CA PRO A 18 -7.41 -12.89 -14.25
C PRO A 18 -8.69 -12.16 -14.72
N ASN A 19 -9.68 -12.89 -15.23
CA ASN A 19 -10.94 -12.31 -15.69
C ASN A 19 -11.82 -11.91 -14.50
N ARG A 20 -11.99 -12.81 -13.52
CA ARG A 20 -12.76 -12.53 -12.31
C ARG A 20 -12.13 -11.40 -11.50
N LEU A 21 -10.80 -11.39 -11.39
CA LEU A 21 -10.05 -10.34 -10.73
C LEU A 21 -10.29 -8.96 -11.37
N ARG A 22 -10.17 -8.86 -12.71
CA ARG A 22 -10.43 -7.61 -13.44
C ARG A 22 -11.86 -7.09 -13.25
N LYS A 23 -12.86 -7.98 -13.35
CA LYS A 23 -14.28 -7.62 -13.12
C LYS A 23 -14.49 -7.09 -11.70
N THR A 24 -13.92 -7.77 -10.71
CA THR A 24 -14.01 -7.36 -9.30
C THR A 24 -13.34 -6.01 -9.07
N ALA A 25 -12.13 -5.82 -9.61
CA ALA A 25 -11.42 -4.54 -9.51
C ALA A 25 -12.20 -3.40 -10.16
N LYS A 26 -12.82 -3.63 -11.32
CA LYS A 26 -13.68 -2.64 -11.98
C LYS A 26 -14.88 -2.25 -11.12
N ALA A 27 -15.51 -3.20 -10.44
CA ALA A 27 -16.59 -2.92 -9.50
C ALA A 27 -16.10 -2.11 -8.27
N MET A 28 -14.90 -2.41 -7.78
CA MET A 28 -14.30 -1.71 -6.64
C MET A 28 -13.96 -0.24 -6.92
N LEU A 29 -13.73 0.16 -8.17
CA LEU A 29 -13.44 1.57 -8.51
C LEU A 29 -14.54 2.55 -8.10
N ASN A 30 -15.77 2.08 -7.88
CA ASN A 30 -16.88 2.92 -7.43
C ASN A 30 -16.85 3.20 -5.92
N VAL A 31 -16.10 2.41 -5.13
CA VAL A 31 -16.11 2.46 -3.66
C VAL A 31 -14.74 2.71 -3.04
N VAL A 32 -13.66 2.60 -3.83
CA VAL A 32 -12.31 2.88 -3.36
C VAL A 32 -12.00 4.38 -3.52
N TYR A 33 -11.93 5.06 -2.38
CA TYR A 33 -11.63 6.50 -2.30
C TYR A 33 -10.15 6.81 -2.08
N ASP A 34 -9.41 5.90 -1.43
CA ASP A 34 -7.97 6.10 -1.24
C ASP A 34 -7.24 6.10 -2.58
N HIS A 35 -6.56 7.21 -2.89
CA HIS A 35 -5.90 7.43 -4.18
C HIS A 35 -4.79 6.40 -4.49
N LEU A 36 -4.03 5.96 -3.50
CA LEU A 36 -2.95 4.99 -3.69
C LEU A 36 -3.51 3.60 -3.97
N ILE A 37 -4.51 3.18 -3.18
CA ILE A 37 -5.21 1.92 -3.43
C ILE A 37 -5.96 1.97 -4.75
N ARG A 38 -6.59 3.10 -5.09
CA ARG A 38 -7.31 3.30 -6.35
C ARG A 38 -6.39 3.09 -7.55
N ARG A 39 -5.13 3.55 -7.50
CA ARG A 39 -4.13 3.32 -8.55
C ARG A 39 -3.88 1.83 -8.80
N PHE A 40 -3.73 1.04 -7.73
CA PHE A 40 -3.59 -0.41 -7.86
C PHE A 40 -4.86 -1.07 -8.41
N VAL A 41 -6.04 -0.68 -7.91
CA VAL A 41 -7.33 -1.23 -8.36
C VAL A 41 -7.57 -0.92 -9.84
N ASP A 42 -7.25 0.30 -10.27
CA ASP A 42 -7.36 0.72 -11.67
C ASP A 42 -6.40 -0.08 -12.56
N GLY A 43 -5.14 -0.22 -12.14
CA GLY A 43 -4.14 -1.05 -12.82
C GLY A 43 -4.56 -2.51 -12.94
N ILE A 44 -5.12 -3.10 -11.87
CA ILE A 44 -5.65 -4.45 -11.90
C ILE A 44 -6.82 -4.55 -12.88
N SER A 45 -7.72 -3.57 -12.93
CA SER A 45 -8.93 -3.61 -13.76
C SER A 45 -8.64 -3.56 -15.27
N SER A 46 -7.56 -2.86 -15.66
CA SER A 46 -7.23 -2.54 -17.05
C SER A 46 -6.06 -3.35 -17.63
N SER A 47 -5.23 -3.94 -16.78
CA SER A 47 -4.00 -4.63 -17.21
C SER A 47 -4.19 -6.08 -17.65
N GLY A 48 -3.43 -6.50 -18.67
CA GLY A 48 -3.25 -7.92 -19.02
C GLY A 48 -2.46 -8.70 -17.97
N LYS A 49 -1.80 -8.00 -17.04
CA LYS A 49 -0.97 -8.54 -15.95
C LYS A 49 -1.63 -8.38 -14.58
N ALA A 50 -2.97 -8.50 -14.52
CA ALA A 50 -3.75 -8.24 -13.31
C ALA A 50 -3.27 -9.01 -12.06
N LEU A 51 -2.74 -10.22 -12.21
CA LEU A 51 -2.18 -11.01 -11.11
C LEU A 51 -0.87 -10.43 -10.58
N GLU A 52 0.04 -9.99 -11.46
CA GLU A 52 1.29 -9.34 -11.06
C GLU A 52 1.00 -8.05 -10.27
N THR A 53 0.06 -7.22 -10.75
CA THR A 53 -0.35 -5.99 -10.06
C THR A 53 -1.03 -6.27 -8.70
N LEU A 54 -1.71 -7.42 -8.56
CA LEU A 54 -2.24 -7.84 -7.26
C LEU A 54 -1.12 -8.21 -6.28
N ASP A 55 -0.06 -8.87 -6.74
CA ASP A 55 1.08 -9.19 -5.90
C ASP A 55 1.88 -7.94 -5.50
N GLU A 56 2.01 -6.95 -6.40
CA GLU A 56 2.57 -5.63 -6.05
C GLU A 56 1.75 -4.93 -4.95
N LEU A 57 0.42 -4.98 -5.03
CA LEU A 57 -0.46 -4.43 -3.99
C LEU A 57 -0.26 -5.13 -2.65
N LYS A 58 -0.09 -6.47 -2.65
CA LYS A 58 0.19 -7.24 -1.43
C LYS A 58 1.54 -6.87 -0.83
N ALA A 59 2.59 -6.77 -1.65
CA ALA A 59 3.90 -6.32 -1.21
C ALA A 59 3.84 -4.90 -0.62
N TYR A 60 3.09 -3.99 -1.25
CA TYR A 60 2.87 -2.64 -0.75
C TYR A 60 2.18 -2.63 0.62
N ARG A 61 1.14 -3.45 0.80
CA ARG A 61 0.47 -3.64 2.10
C ARG A 61 1.46 -4.13 3.15
N ASP A 62 2.28 -5.12 2.84
CA ASP A 62 3.22 -5.72 3.80
C ASP A 62 4.30 -4.71 4.21
N ILE A 63 4.74 -3.84 3.29
CA ILE A 63 5.62 -2.70 3.61
C ILE A 63 4.95 -1.73 4.58
N LEU A 64 3.67 -1.40 4.36
CA LEU A 64 2.93 -0.49 5.26
C LEU A 64 2.77 -1.09 6.65
N VAL A 65 2.40 -2.37 6.75
CA VAL A 65 2.30 -3.09 8.02
C VAL A 65 3.65 -3.09 8.74
N THR A 66 4.74 -3.39 8.03
CA THR A 66 6.10 -3.36 8.59
C THR A 66 6.47 -1.97 9.08
N LYS A 67 6.16 -0.91 8.33
CA LYS A 67 6.39 0.47 8.77
C LYS A 67 5.65 0.76 10.06
N VAL A 68 4.36 0.43 10.15
CA VAL A 68 3.55 0.63 11.35
C VAL A 68 4.10 -0.15 12.53
N ALA A 69 4.46 -1.43 12.34
CA ALA A 69 5.06 -2.24 13.39
C ALA A 69 6.37 -1.62 13.90
N ASN A 70 7.24 -1.17 13.00
CA ASN A 70 8.48 -0.48 13.38
C ASN A 70 8.20 0.82 14.15
N GLU A 71 7.15 1.58 13.80
CA GLU A 71 6.79 2.77 14.58
C GLU A 71 6.39 2.44 16.01
N PHE A 72 5.67 1.34 16.23
CA PHE A 72 5.34 0.89 17.58
C PHE A 72 6.61 0.46 18.34
N THR A 73 7.48 -0.34 17.73
CA THR A 73 8.75 -0.74 18.34
C THR A 73 9.64 0.46 18.68
N GLU A 74 9.70 1.47 17.82
CA GLU A 74 10.44 2.70 18.12
C GLU A 74 9.80 3.49 19.24
N ALA A 75 8.47 3.60 19.27
CA ALA A 75 7.75 4.31 20.32
C ALA A 75 7.94 3.63 21.69
N GLU A 76 7.98 2.29 21.75
CA GLU A 76 8.23 1.53 22.97
C GLU A 76 9.60 1.80 23.61
N LYS A 77 10.60 2.21 22.82
CA LYS A 77 11.91 2.64 23.36
C LYS A 77 11.81 3.90 24.21
N PHE A 78 10.73 4.66 24.05
CA PHE A 78 10.45 5.85 24.83
C PHE A 78 9.43 5.51 25.91
N GLY A 79 9.71 5.91 27.16
CA GLY A 79 8.74 5.82 28.25
C GLY A 79 7.57 6.81 28.12
N ASP A 80 7.67 7.77 27.18
CA ASP A 80 6.66 8.77 26.88
C ASP A 80 6.41 8.90 25.37
N VAL A 81 5.15 8.75 24.96
CA VAL A 81 4.71 8.93 23.57
C VAL A 81 4.91 10.37 23.10
N GLY A 82 4.81 11.35 24.02
CA GLY A 82 5.06 12.77 23.73
C GLY A 82 6.50 13.02 23.29
N GLU A 83 7.47 12.45 24.02
CA GLU A 83 8.89 12.49 23.69
C GLU A 83 9.19 11.80 22.35
N TYR A 84 8.67 10.61 22.12
CA TYR A 84 8.79 9.92 20.83
C TYR A 84 8.28 10.80 19.67
N ARG A 85 7.11 11.42 19.81
CA ARG A 85 6.53 12.29 18.77
C ARG A 85 7.41 13.49 18.46
N ARG A 86 8.04 14.11 19.48
CA ARG A 86 8.97 15.23 19.30
C ARG A 86 10.20 14.79 18.50
N GLN A 87 10.89 13.73 18.93
CA GLN A 87 12.06 13.23 18.21
C GLN A 87 11.72 12.76 16.79
N ARG A 88 10.54 12.15 16.60
CA ARG A 88 10.06 11.76 15.27
C ARG A 88 9.93 12.97 14.35
N ALA A 89 9.33 14.06 14.83
CA ALA A 89 9.17 15.29 14.06
C ALA A 89 10.54 15.89 13.67
N GLU A 90 11.50 15.92 14.59
CA GLU A 90 12.87 16.37 14.32
C GLU A 90 13.55 15.53 13.24
N ARG A 91 13.46 14.19 13.32
CA ARG A 91 13.99 13.29 12.29
C ARG A 91 13.34 13.53 10.93
N MET A 92 12.03 13.74 10.88
CA MET A 92 11.30 14.02 9.64
C MET A 92 11.73 15.36 9.02
N MET A 93 11.91 16.40 9.85
CA MET A 93 12.40 17.70 9.40
C MET A 93 13.83 17.60 8.85
N GLN A 94 14.73 16.89 9.53
CA GLN A 94 16.10 16.70 9.07
C GLN A 94 16.14 15.94 7.74
N ASN A 95 15.33 14.89 7.58
CA ASN A 95 15.26 14.13 6.35
C ASN A 95 14.70 14.95 5.18
N ALA A 96 13.67 15.77 5.43
CA ALA A 96 13.13 16.69 4.42
C ALA A 96 14.16 17.76 4.01
N HIS A 97 14.91 18.30 4.96
CA HIS A 97 15.98 19.25 4.70
C HIS A 97 17.10 18.63 3.84
N ASN A 98 17.51 17.41 4.17
CA ASN A 98 18.53 16.68 3.40
C ASN A 98 18.07 16.36 1.96
N LEU A 99 16.77 16.07 1.77
CA LEU A 99 16.20 15.86 0.43
C LEU A 99 16.20 17.16 -0.39
N LEU A 100 15.78 18.28 0.20
CA LEU A 100 15.78 19.58 -0.46
C LEU A 100 17.20 20.04 -0.82
N GLY A 101 18.17 19.85 0.08
CA GLY A 101 19.57 20.18 -0.18
C GLY A 101 20.17 19.39 -1.35
N ARG A 102 19.72 18.15 -1.57
CA ARG A 102 20.11 17.34 -2.75
C ARG A 102 19.45 17.81 -4.05
N PHE A 103 18.23 18.35 -3.99
CA PHE A 103 17.56 18.93 -5.14
C PHE A 103 18.16 20.28 -5.58
N CYS A 104 18.69 21.08 -4.64
CA CYS A 104 19.34 22.36 -4.96
C CYS A 104 20.81 22.25 -5.41
N ALA A 105 21.40 21.05 -5.33
CA ALA A 105 22.79 20.79 -5.75
C ALA A 105 22.90 20.21 -7.18
N LEU A 106 21.79 20.15 -7.92
CA LEU A 106 21.68 19.80 -9.34
C LEU A 106 21.25 21.04 -10.13
#